data_AF-A0A520EHJ4-F1
#
_entry.id   AF-A0A520EHJ4-F1
#
_cell.length_a   1.000
_cell.length_b   1.000
_cell.length_c   1.000
_cell.angle_alpha   90.00
_cell.angle_beta   90.00
_cell.angle_gamma   90.00
#
_symmetry.space_group_name_H-M   'P 1'
#
loop_
_entity.id
_entity.type
_entity.pdbx_description
1 polymer ?
#
loop_
_entity_poly.entity_id
_entity_poly.type
_entity_poly.pdbx_seq_one_letter_code
_entity_poly.pdbx_strand_id
1 'polypeptide(L)'
;PALLIADEATAMIDASGREHLVSLLAALPRRHGMSVVLVTHHVSETVAADRVVHLHEGMQVEHDTLWMQTRTGNAAVLHDNSSPRLLELRDVRHVYNRRTPWAQSALNGVDITVKRGEGVLVLGGNGSGKSTLAWIMAGLTGPTTGVAQLDGKAMTSRVGDVGLAFQHSRLQLQRRTVSEDIAAAAGPETGSATVSAAMDAVGLDRSLAARDVDSLSGGQMRRVVLAGLIARRPRILVLDEPLAGLDPPGRDDIIGVLAGLRERGVSIVVISHDVDGMDAVCSRTITMADGHIVSDSIHGSVHS
;
A
#
# COMPACT_ATOMS: atom_id res chain seq x y z
N PRO A 1 -18.24 -17.08 -26.09
CA PRO A 1 -17.91 -15.80 -26.76
C PRO A 1 -16.70 -16.03 -27.68
N ALA A 2 -16.61 -15.32 -28.81
CA ALA A 2 -15.45 -15.45 -29.72
C ALA A 2 -14.24 -14.60 -29.25
N LEU A 3 -14.47 -13.58 -28.44
CA LEU A 3 -13.48 -12.69 -27.86
C LEU A 3 -13.81 -12.45 -26.38
N LEU A 4 -12.80 -12.54 -25.52
CA LEU A 4 -12.84 -12.12 -24.12
C LEU A 4 -11.87 -10.96 -23.94
N ILE A 5 -12.36 -9.83 -23.42
CA ILE A 5 -11.51 -8.69 -23.04
C ILE A 5 -11.49 -8.65 -21.53
N ALA A 6 -10.30 -8.81 -20.95
CA ALA A 6 -10.04 -8.78 -19.52
C ALA A 6 -9.24 -7.50 -19.23
N ASP A 7 -9.90 -6.50 -18.66
CA ASP A 7 -9.28 -5.23 -18.31
C ASP A 7 -8.88 -5.25 -16.84
N GLU A 8 -7.58 -5.15 -16.56
CA GLU A 8 -6.98 -5.21 -15.22
C GLU A 8 -7.49 -6.38 -14.36
N ALA A 9 -7.79 -7.53 -14.97
CA ALA A 9 -8.44 -8.66 -14.29
C ALA A 9 -7.58 -9.29 -13.18
N THR A 10 -6.28 -9.02 -13.18
CA THR A 10 -5.31 -9.47 -12.17
C THR A 10 -5.05 -8.42 -11.09
N ALA A 11 -5.60 -7.22 -11.22
CA ALA A 11 -5.49 -6.21 -10.19
C ALA A 11 -6.07 -6.77 -8.88
N MET A 12 -5.37 -6.52 -7.77
CA MET A 12 -5.83 -6.88 -6.42
C MET A 12 -5.79 -8.39 -6.11
N ILE A 13 -5.17 -9.19 -6.98
CA ILE A 13 -4.86 -10.60 -6.73
C ILE A 13 -3.39 -10.70 -6.31
N ASP A 14 -3.09 -11.60 -5.35
CA ASP A 14 -1.71 -11.88 -4.98
C ASP A 14 -0.92 -12.52 -6.13
N ALA A 15 0.41 -12.63 -5.97
CA ALA A 15 1.28 -13.18 -7.02
C ALA A 15 0.84 -14.58 -7.49
N SER A 16 0.47 -15.46 -6.57
CA SER A 16 0.07 -16.84 -6.91
C SER A 16 -1.28 -16.90 -7.64
N GLY A 17 -2.27 -16.14 -7.18
CA GLY A 17 -3.57 -16.06 -7.83
C GLY A 17 -3.48 -15.38 -9.19
N ARG A 18 -2.60 -14.39 -9.35
CA ARG A 18 -2.31 -13.74 -10.63
C ARG A 18 -1.67 -14.73 -11.60
N GLU A 19 -0.64 -15.48 -11.19
CA GLU A 19 -0.06 -16.54 -12.02
C GLU A 19 -1.12 -17.57 -12.45
N HIS A 20 -1.98 -17.99 -11.53
CA HIS A 20 -3.09 -18.90 -11.83
C HIS A 20 -4.08 -18.31 -12.84
N LEU A 21 -4.50 -17.07 -12.65
CA LEU A 21 -5.46 -16.41 -13.52
C LEU A 21 -4.88 -16.19 -14.92
N VAL A 22 -3.63 -15.73 -15.00
CA VAL A 22 -2.92 -15.57 -16.28
C VAL A 22 -2.79 -16.92 -16.99
N SER A 23 -2.44 -17.99 -16.26
CA SER A 23 -2.39 -19.35 -16.81
C SER A 23 -3.75 -19.82 -17.36
N LEU A 24 -4.83 -19.56 -16.62
CA LEU A 24 -6.19 -19.88 -17.06
C LEU A 24 -6.56 -19.10 -18.34
N LEU A 25 -6.33 -17.79 -18.35
CA LEU A 25 -6.62 -16.93 -19.50
C LEU A 25 -5.82 -17.37 -20.74
N ALA A 26 -4.54 -17.71 -20.59
CA ALA A 26 -3.69 -18.21 -21.67
C ALA A 26 -4.11 -19.58 -22.21
N ALA A 27 -4.84 -20.39 -21.42
CA ALA A 27 -5.36 -21.69 -21.85
C ALA A 27 -6.69 -21.60 -22.63
N LEU A 28 -7.46 -20.51 -22.45
CA LEU A 28 -8.79 -20.36 -23.07
C LEU A 28 -8.76 -20.41 -24.61
N PRO A 29 -7.81 -19.76 -25.32
CA PRO A 29 -7.77 -19.83 -26.77
C PRO A 29 -7.65 -21.25 -27.32
N ARG A 30 -6.77 -22.05 -26.70
CA ARG A 30 -6.54 -23.44 -27.12
C ARG A 30 -7.72 -24.35 -26.79
N ARG A 31 -8.37 -24.13 -25.63
CA ARG A 31 -9.43 -25.01 -25.14
C ARG A 31 -10.80 -24.74 -25.76
N HIS A 32 -11.05 -23.49 -26.14
CA HIS A 32 -12.38 -23.03 -26.53
C HIS A 32 -12.42 -22.29 -27.88
N GLY A 33 -11.28 -22.16 -28.58
CA GLY A 33 -11.22 -21.51 -29.89
C GLY A 33 -11.63 -20.04 -29.84
N MET A 34 -11.30 -19.33 -28.76
CA MET A 34 -11.60 -17.90 -28.57
C MET A 34 -10.34 -17.05 -28.54
N SER A 35 -10.47 -15.74 -28.74
CA SER A 35 -9.39 -14.79 -28.53
C SER A 35 -9.49 -14.17 -27.13
N VAL A 36 -8.34 -13.88 -26.51
CA VAL A 36 -8.27 -13.17 -25.23
C VAL A 36 -7.42 -11.91 -25.41
N VAL A 37 -7.91 -10.78 -24.95
CA VAL A 37 -7.15 -9.54 -24.80
C VAL A 37 -7.06 -9.24 -23.31
N LEU A 38 -5.85 -9.27 -22.77
CA LEU A 38 -5.56 -8.88 -21.38
C LEU A 38 -4.91 -7.49 -21.40
N VAL A 39 -5.55 -6.53 -20.74
CA VAL A 39 -4.96 -5.21 -20.47
C VAL A 39 -4.37 -5.26 -19.06
N THR A 40 -3.07 -5.03 -18.95
CA THR A 40 -2.33 -5.14 -17.69
C THR A 40 -1.18 -4.15 -17.61
N HIS A 41 -0.83 -3.77 -16.39
CA HIS A 41 0.36 -2.97 -16.08
C HIS A 41 1.51 -3.81 -15.49
N HIS A 42 1.35 -5.14 -15.41
CA HIS A 42 2.35 -6.05 -14.85
C HIS A 42 3.13 -6.79 -15.95
N VAL A 43 4.43 -6.52 -16.04
CA VAL A 43 5.32 -7.10 -17.07
C VAL A 43 5.37 -8.63 -16.99
N SER A 44 5.36 -9.20 -15.78
CA SER A 44 5.41 -10.65 -15.57
C SER A 44 4.25 -11.40 -16.21
N GLU A 45 3.12 -10.75 -16.45
CA GLU A 45 1.94 -11.36 -17.08
C GLU A 45 2.08 -11.47 -18.60
N THR A 46 2.94 -10.66 -19.21
CA THR A 46 3.17 -10.63 -20.67
C THR A 46 3.82 -11.91 -21.19
N VAL A 47 4.51 -12.65 -20.32
CA VAL A 47 5.22 -13.90 -20.64
C VAL A 47 4.29 -14.96 -21.21
N ALA A 48 3.01 -14.94 -20.82
CA ALA A 48 2.01 -15.89 -21.28
C ALA A 48 1.29 -15.47 -22.58
N ALA A 49 1.58 -14.29 -23.14
CA ALA A 49 0.88 -13.74 -24.29
C ALA A 49 1.51 -14.17 -25.62
N ASP A 50 0.67 -14.52 -26.60
CA ASP A 50 1.12 -14.78 -27.97
C ASP A 50 1.60 -13.51 -28.69
N ARG A 51 1.08 -12.34 -28.27
CA ARG A 51 1.44 -11.01 -28.78
C ARG A 51 1.22 -9.96 -27.70
N VAL A 52 2.20 -9.06 -27.55
CA VAL A 52 2.12 -7.90 -26.64
C VAL A 52 1.96 -6.63 -27.47
N VAL A 53 1.13 -5.71 -27.01
CA VAL A 53 0.92 -4.39 -27.62
C VAL A 53 1.13 -3.35 -26.53
N HIS A 54 2.09 -2.45 -26.74
CA HIS A 54 2.40 -1.38 -25.80
C HIS A 54 1.70 -0.09 -26.25
N LEU A 55 1.09 0.62 -25.29
CA LEU A 55 0.45 1.92 -25.52
C LEU A 55 1.15 3.00 -24.68
N HIS A 56 1.49 4.12 -25.31
CA HIS A 56 2.04 5.31 -24.66
C HIS A 56 1.40 6.56 -25.27
N GLU A 57 0.85 7.45 -24.42
CA GLU A 57 0.14 8.66 -24.86
C GLU A 57 -0.92 8.41 -25.96
N GLY A 58 -1.63 7.28 -25.86
CA GLY A 58 -2.66 6.89 -26.83
C GLY A 58 -2.14 6.32 -28.16
N MET A 59 -0.82 6.14 -28.30
CA MET A 59 -0.18 5.61 -29.50
C MET A 59 0.42 4.22 -29.23
N GLN A 60 0.37 3.33 -30.23
CA GLN A 60 1.09 2.06 -30.17
C GLN A 60 2.60 2.29 -30.37
N VAL A 61 3.42 1.69 -29.52
CA VAL A 61 4.89 1.79 -29.58
C VAL A 61 5.54 0.42 -29.80
N GLU A 62 6.70 0.39 -30.49
CA GLU A 62 7.38 -0.86 -30.93
C GLU A 62 8.16 -1.60 -29.83
N HIS A 63 8.54 -0.91 -28.75
CA HIS A 63 9.38 -1.45 -27.69
C HIS A 63 8.87 -1.02 -26.32
N ASP A 64 9.33 -1.74 -25.29
CA ASP A 64 9.23 -1.33 -23.89
C ASP A 64 9.56 0.16 -23.81
N THR A 65 8.62 0.92 -23.27
CA THR A 65 8.87 2.32 -22.99
C THR A 65 9.92 2.34 -21.87
N LEU A 66 10.95 3.18 -22.02
CA LEU A 66 12.19 3.23 -21.20
C LEU A 66 12.01 3.21 -19.66
N TRP A 67 10.79 3.29 -19.14
CA TRP A 67 10.42 3.08 -17.73
C TRP A 67 10.40 1.61 -17.28
N MET A 68 10.58 0.64 -18.19
CA MET A 68 10.63 -0.80 -17.89
C MET A 68 12.04 -1.33 -17.54
N GLN A 69 13.07 -0.46 -17.54
CA GLN A 69 14.38 -0.83 -16.98
C GLN A 69 14.41 -0.54 -15.49
N THR A 70 14.51 -1.60 -14.69
CA THR A 70 14.72 -1.56 -13.24
C THR A 70 15.87 -0.62 -12.91
N ARG A 71 15.56 0.60 -12.45
CA ARG A 71 16.55 1.45 -11.82
C ARG A 71 16.68 1.01 -10.37
N THR A 72 17.68 0.18 -10.09
CA THR A 72 18.26 0.03 -8.75
C THR A 72 18.86 1.37 -8.34
N GLY A 73 18.01 2.27 -7.85
CA GLY A 73 18.40 3.49 -7.17
C GLY A 73 18.87 3.14 -5.77
N ASN A 74 20.19 3.04 -5.60
CA ASN A 74 20.82 2.77 -4.32
C ASN A 74 20.74 4.02 -3.44
N ALA A 75 19.59 4.25 -2.78
CA ALA A 75 19.47 5.25 -1.75
C ALA A 75 19.88 4.60 -0.43
N ALA A 76 21.12 4.85 0.00
CA ALA A 76 21.60 4.44 1.31
C ALA A 76 20.81 5.19 2.40
N VAL A 77 19.75 4.58 2.90
CA VAL A 77 19.02 5.07 4.09
C VAL A 77 19.92 4.79 5.29
N LEU A 78 20.46 5.85 5.90
CA LEU A 78 21.32 5.77 7.07
C LEU A 78 20.52 5.19 8.25
N HIS A 79 20.85 3.96 8.64
CA HIS A 79 20.30 3.32 9.82
C HIS A 79 21.02 3.81 11.07
N ASP A 80 20.31 4.55 11.93
CA ASP A 80 20.72 4.68 13.33
C ASP A 80 20.05 3.56 14.15
N ASN A 81 20.83 2.55 14.50
CA ASN A 81 20.37 1.40 15.28
C ASN A 81 19.90 1.79 16.70
N SER A 82 20.17 3.03 17.14
CA SER A 82 19.80 3.58 18.45
C SER A 82 18.40 4.24 18.51
N SER A 83 17.70 4.33 17.37
CA SER A 83 16.38 4.98 17.32
C SER A 83 15.35 4.30 18.25
N PRO A 84 14.58 5.07 19.05
CA PRO A 84 13.65 4.52 20.01
C PRO A 84 12.49 3.78 19.33
N ARG A 85 11.99 2.75 20.01
CA ARG A 85 10.81 1.99 19.57
C ARG A 85 9.58 2.89 19.57
N LEU A 86 8.83 2.88 18.47
CA LEU A 86 7.60 3.66 18.34
C LEU A 86 6.38 2.76 18.49
N LEU A 87 6.32 1.67 17.74
CA LEU A 87 5.23 0.70 17.73
C LEU A 87 5.77 -0.67 18.12
N GLU A 88 5.13 -1.33 19.06
CA GLU A 88 5.52 -2.66 19.56
C GLU A 88 4.32 -3.60 19.60
N LEU A 89 4.43 -4.72 18.89
CA LEU A 89 3.53 -5.85 18.90
C LEU A 89 4.30 -7.03 19.49
N ARG A 90 3.77 -7.65 20.55
CA ARG A 90 4.40 -8.79 21.26
C ARG A 90 3.41 -9.95 21.41
N ASP A 91 3.78 -11.13 20.90
CA ASP A 91 2.94 -12.34 20.81
C ASP A 91 1.49 -12.03 20.40
N VAL A 92 1.32 -11.16 19.40
CA VAL A 92 0.00 -10.72 18.96
C VAL A 92 -0.71 -11.87 18.25
N ARG A 93 -1.86 -12.27 18.79
CA ARG A 93 -2.78 -13.23 18.16
C ARG A 93 -4.12 -12.58 17.95
N HIS A 94 -4.80 -12.90 16.86
CA HIS A 94 -6.15 -12.40 16.61
C HIS A 94 -7.00 -13.48 15.95
N VAL A 95 -8.18 -13.71 16.52
CA VAL A 95 -9.15 -14.70 16.04
C VAL A 95 -10.49 -13.99 15.85
N TYR A 96 -11.04 -14.05 14.64
CA TYR A 96 -12.39 -13.57 14.34
C TYR A 96 -13.45 -14.60 14.77
N ASN A 97 -14.67 -14.13 15.05
CA ASN A 97 -15.83 -14.98 15.35
C ASN A 97 -15.57 -16.01 16.46
N ARG A 98 -14.81 -15.61 17.49
CA ARG A 98 -14.46 -16.47 18.63
C ARG A 98 -15.72 -17.11 19.23
N ARG A 99 -15.57 -18.36 19.67
CA ARG A 99 -16.65 -19.15 20.30
C ARG A 99 -17.81 -19.47 19.36
N THR A 100 -17.57 -19.42 18.05
CA THR A 100 -18.51 -19.90 17.03
C THR A 100 -17.84 -20.96 16.15
N PRO A 101 -18.60 -21.78 15.42
CA PRO A 101 -18.04 -22.71 14.44
C PRO A 101 -17.26 -22.03 13.30
N TRP A 102 -17.43 -20.72 13.10
CA TRP A 102 -16.75 -19.93 12.07
C TRP A 102 -15.52 -19.20 12.60
N ALA A 103 -14.97 -19.62 13.75
CA ALA A 103 -13.77 -19.03 14.32
C ALA A 103 -12.59 -19.19 13.35
N GLN A 104 -11.98 -18.08 12.96
CA GLN A 104 -10.85 -18.06 12.03
C GLN A 104 -9.69 -17.28 12.63
N SER A 105 -8.53 -17.92 12.71
CA SER A 105 -7.32 -17.24 13.15
C SER A 105 -6.76 -16.38 12.02
N ALA A 106 -6.49 -15.12 12.32
CA ALA A 106 -5.89 -14.17 11.38
C ALA A 106 -4.43 -13.87 11.71
N LEU A 107 -4.05 -13.90 12.99
CA LEU A 107 -2.68 -13.69 13.46
C LEU A 107 -2.33 -14.72 14.54
N ASN A 108 -1.12 -15.27 14.47
CA ASN A 108 -0.69 -16.43 15.25
C ASN A 108 0.68 -16.19 15.93
N GLY A 109 0.77 -15.20 16.81
CA GLY A 109 1.96 -14.93 17.61
C GLY A 109 2.94 -14.06 16.85
N VAL A 110 2.47 -12.88 16.43
CA VAL A 110 3.22 -11.92 15.64
C VAL A 110 3.98 -10.97 16.57
N ASP A 111 5.29 -10.90 16.38
CA ASP A 111 6.19 -9.97 17.06
C ASP A 111 6.75 -8.97 16.05
N ILE A 112 6.39 -7.69 16.19
CA ILE A 112 6.88 -6.61 15.32
C ILE A 112 7.25 -5.41 16.17
N THR A 113 8.41 -4.83 15.88
CA THR A 113 8.80 -3.53 16.42
C THR A 113 9.09 -2.60 15.26
N VAL A 114 8.49 -1.41 15.27
CA VAL A 114 8.80 -0.31 14.35
C VAL A 114 9.44 0.81 15.16
N LYS A 115 10.66 1.19 14.80
CA LYS A 115 11.40 2.30 15.37
C LYS A 115 10.92 3.63 14.78
N ARG A 116 11.15 4.73 15.51
CA ARG A 116 10.91 6.07 14.96
C ARG A 116 11.76 6.26 13.71
N GLY A 117 11.13 6.72 12.64
CA GLY A 117 11.83 6.93 11.39
C GLY A 117 12.25 5.63 10.71
N GLU A 118 11.59 4.50 10.97
CA GLU A 118 11.77 3.25 10.22
C GLU A 118 10.75 3.12 9.09
N GLY A 119 11.18 2.52 7.97
CA GLY A 119 10.33 2.14 6.85
C GLY A 119 10.27 0.62 6.76
N VAL A 120 9.09 0.05 6.93
CA VAL A 120 8.87 -1.40 6.96
C VAL A 120 7.88 -1.81 5.88
N LEU A 121 8.29 -2.72 5.02
CA LEU A 121 7.43 -3.36 4.03
C LEU A 121 6.91 -4.68 4.61
N VAL A 122 5.60 -4.90 4.59
CA VAL A 122 4.95 -6.14 5.01
C VAL A 122 4.39 -6.82 3.77
N LEU A 123 5.00 -7.93 3.39
CA LEU A 123 4.66 -8.76 2.24
C LEU A 123 3.83 -9.98 2.64
N GLY A 124 3.07 -10.52 1.69
CA GLY A 124 2.39 -11.81 1.86
C GLY A 124 1.21 -11.97 0.92
N GLY A 125 0.76 -13.21 0.73
CA GLY A 125 -0.43 -13.52 -0.09
C GLY A 125 -1.75 -13.02 0.52
N ASN A 126 -2.83 -13.17 -0.23
CA ASN A 126 -4.17 -12.89 0.28
C ASN A 126 -4.49 -13.82 1.45
N GLY A 127 -5.14 -13.28 2.49
CA GLY A 127 -5.47 -14.05 3.69
C GLY A 127 -4.32 -14.28 4.68
N SER A 128 -3.10 -13.78 4.41
CA SER A 128 -1.96 -13.96 5.34
C SER A 128 -2.05 -13.15 6.66
N GLY A 129 -3.08 -12.31 6.82
CA GLY A 129 -3.32 -11.53 8.04
C GLY A 129 -2.88 -10.06 7.97
N LYS A 130 -2.34 -9.58 6.83
CA LYS A 130 -1.79 -8.21 6.70
C LYS A 130 -2.78 -7.10 7.04
N SER A 131 -4.01 -7.14 6.52
CA SER A 131 -5.01 -6.10 6.84
C SER A 131 -5.43 -6.13 8.31
N THR A 132 -5.55 -7.32 8.91
CA THR A 132 -5.78 -7.46 10.37
C THR A 132 -4.61 -6.86 11.17
N LEU A 133 -3.38 -7.10 10.74
CA LEU A 133 -2.19 -6.50 11.32
C LEU A 133 -2.25 -4.97 11.22
N ALA A 134 -2.59 -4.42 10.05
CA ALA A 134 -2.76 -2.98 9.83
C ALA A 134 -3.78 -2.36 10.82
N TRP A 135 -4.92 -3.02 11.00
CA TRP A 135 -5.98 -2.54 11.88
C TRP A 135 -5.57 -2.57 13.36
N ILE A 136 -4.78 -3.57 13.78
CA ILE A 136 -4.21 -3.62 15.14
C ILE A 136 -3.16 -2.51 15.31
N MET A 137 -2.29 -2.31 14.32
CA MET A 137 -1.29 -1.24 14.32
C MET A 137 -1.93 0.15 14.33
N ALA A 138 -3.14 0.31 13.80
CA ALA A 138 -3.92 1.55 13.83
C ALA A 138 -4.83 1.69 15.07
N GLY A 139 -4.94 0.63 15.90
CA GLY A 139 -5.78 0.61 17.09
C GLY A 139 -7.27 0.44 16.80
N LEU A 140 -7.66 0.19 15.54
CA LEU A 140 -9.05 -0.04 15.13
C LEU A 140 -9.62 -1.36 15.65
N THR A 141 -8.74 -2.34 15.89
CA THR A 141 -9.09 -3.59 16.56
C THR A 141 -8.01 -3.97 17.56
N GLY A 142 -8.42 -4.60 18.66
CA GLY A 142 -7.50 -5.12 19.66
C GLY A 142 -7.01 -6.53 19.30
N PRO A 143 -5.80 -6.92 19.71
CA PRO A 143 -5.40 -8.32 19.62
C PRO A 143 -6.31 -9.18 20.54
N THR A 144 -6.53 -10.44 20.16
CA THR A 144 -7.24 -11.42 20.99
C THR A 144 -6.41 -11.79 22.22
N THR A 145 -5.11 -11.97 22.04
CA THR A 145 -4.09 -12.11 23.10
C THR A 145 -2.79 -11.44 22.63
N GLY A 146 -1.88 -11.19 23.57
CA GLY A 146 -0.65 -10.44 23.29
C GLY A 146 -0.81 -8.95 23.55
N VAL A 147 0.19 -8.17 23.16
CA VAL A 147 0.29 -6.74 23.47
C VAL A 147 0.56 -5.95 22.20
N ALA A 148 -0.20 -4.87 21.98
CA ALA A 148 0.05 -3.89 20.93
C ALA A 148 0.13 -2.49 21.56
N GLN A 149 1.25 -1.79 21.37
CA GLN A 149 1.54 -0.51 22.01
C GLN A 149 2.13 0.51 21.03
N LEU A 150 1.72 1.77 21.17
CA LEU A 150 2.35 2.94 20.55
C LEU A 150 2.93 3.83 21.65
N ASP A 151 4.24 4.04 21.62
CA ASP A 151 4.98 4.88 22.57
C ASP A 151 4.70 4.43 24.02
N GLY A 152 4.74 3.11 24.24
CA GLY A 152 4.49 2.44 25.52
C GLY A 152 3.02 2.36 25.97
N LYS A 153 2.06 2.94 25.24
CA LYS A 153 0.63 2.90 25.60
C LYS A 153 -0.15 1.96 24.69
N ALA A 154 -1.19 1.31 25.21
CA ALA A 154 -2.00 0.35 24.46
C ALA A 154 -2.62 0.97 23.20
N MET A 155 -2.55 0.26 22.07
CA MET A 155 -3.05 0.74 20.77
C MET A 155 -4.53 1.13 20.77
N THR A 156 -5.36 0.40 21.51
CA THR A 156 -6.80 0.68 21.62
C THR A 156 -7.12 2.04 22.28
N SER A 157 -6.16 2.63 22.98
CA SER A 157 -6.27 3.99 23.56
C SER A 157 -5.67 5.09 22.68
N ARG A 158 -5.16 4.73 21.48
CA ARG A 158 -4.40 5.60 20.57
C ARG A 158 -5.03 5.68 19.17
N VAL A 159 -6.33 5.44 19.07
CA VAL A 159 -7.06 5.53 17.80
C VAL A 159 -6.88 6.92 17.20
N GLY A 160 -6.40 6.99 15.97
CA GLY A 160 -6.12 8.24 15.25
C GLY A 160 -4.72 8.82 15.44
N ASP A 161 -3.87 8.24 16.32
CA ASP A 161 -2.44 8.62 16.41
C ASP A 161 -1.60 8.02 15.26
N VAL A 162 -2.15 6.99 14.61
CA VAL A 162 -1.58 6.31 13.43
C VAL A 162 -2.43 6.69 12.23
N GLY A 163 -1.80 7.24 11.19
CA GLY A 163 -2.50 7.48 9.92
C GLY A 163 -2.63 6.17 9.15
N LEU A 164 -3.87 5.74 8.87
CA LEU A 164 -4.15 4.53 8.12
C LEU A 164 -4.75 4.87 6.76
N ALA A 165 -4.10 4.42 5.68
CA ALA A 165 -4.68 4.42 4.35
C ALA A 165 -5.15 2.99 4.02
N PHE A 166 -6.39 2.87 3.55
CA PHE A 166 -6.94 1.63 3.05
C PHE A 166 -6.72 1.52 1.54
N GLN A 167 -6.77 0.28 1.06
CA GLN A 167 -6.67 -0.06 -0.36
C GLN A 167 -7.67 0.69 -1.25
N HIS A 168 -8.93 0.86 -0.79
CA HIS A 168 -9.98 1.56 -1.52
C HIS A 168 -10.14 3.01 -1.03
N SER A 169 -9.39 3.94 -1.61
CA SER A 169 -9.36 5.34 -1.17
C SER A 169 -10.73 6.03 -1.18
N ARG A 170 -11.61 5.68 -2.12
CA ARG A 170 -12.98 6.23 -2.18
C ARG A 170 -13.79 5.98 -0.90
N LEU A 171 -13.52 4.88 -0.19
CA LEU A 171 -14.21 4.54 1.07
C LEU A 171 -13.78 5.44 2.23
N GLN A 172 -12.67 6.16 2.09
CA GLN A 172 -12.16 7.11 3.10
C GLN A 172 -12.58 8.54 2.86
N LEU A 173 -12.98 8.88 1.63
CA LEU A 173 -13.47 10.21 1.27
C LEU A 173 -14.93 10.33 1.73
N GLN A 174 -15.18 11.24 2.66
CA GLN A 174 -16.47 11.43 3.34
C GLN A 174 -17.11 12.79 3.03
N ARG A 175 -16.35 13.73 2.48
CA ARG A 175 -16.84 15.07 2.11
C ARG A 175 -17.04 15.17 0.62
N ARG A 176 -17.76 16.23 0.24
CA ARG A 176 -18.11 16.49 -1.15
C ARG A 176 -16.90 16.99 -1.93
N THR A 177 -16.18 17.96 -1.38
CA THR A 177 -15.03 18.56 -2.06
C THR A 177 -13.70 18.10 -1.47
N VAL A 178 -12.65 18.15 -2.28
CA VAL A 178 -11.28 17.80 -1.88
C VAL A 178 -10.84 18.57 -0.63
N SER A 179 -11.01 19.89 -0.63
CA SER A 179 -10.59 20.74 0.49
C SER A 179 -11.34 20.43 1.77
N GLU A 180 -12.66 20.21 1.70
CA GLU A 180 -13.47 19.82 2.85
C GLU A 180 -13.01 18.47 3.39
N ASP A 181 -12.69 17.52 2.53
CA ASP A 181 -12.25 16.18 2.94
C ASP A 181 -10.91 16.22 3.65
N ILE A 182 -9.92 16.89 3.06
CA ILE A 182 -8.59 17.08 3.67
C ILE A 182 -8.72 17.83 5.01
N ALA A 183 -9.53 18.89 5.07
CA ALA A 183 -9.74 19.63 6.32
C ALA A 183 -10.41 18.76 7.39
N ALA A 184 -11.41 17.97 7.01
CA ALA A 184 -12.10 17.07 7.92
C ALA A 184 -11.18 15.97 8.47
N ALA A 185 -10.33 15.38 7.61
CA ALA A 185 -9.34 14.39 8.01
C ALA A 185 -8.26 14.99 8.93
N ALA A 186 -7.83 16.22 8.66
CA ALA A 186 -6.82 16.94 9.41
C ALA A 186 -7.28 17.35 10.82
N GLY A 187 -8.56 17.68 10.99
CA GLY A 187 -9.19 18.01 12.26
C GLY A 187 -9.90 19.37 12.28
N PRO A 188 -10.72 19.64 13.32
CA PRO A 188 -11.70 20.72 13.35
C PRO A 188 -11.16 22.17 13.30
N GLU A 189 -9.85 22.38 13.40
CA GLU A 189 -9.21 23.71 13.30
C GLU A 189 -8.35 23.87 12.04
N THR A 190 -8.53 23.00 11.04
CA THR A 190 -7.70 23.02 9.84
C THR A 190 -8.12 24.15 8.91
N GLY A 191 -7.25 25.17 8.80
CA GLY A 191 -7.41 26.26 7.84
C GLY A 191 -6.95 25.91 6.42
N SER A 192 -7.30 26.78 5.48
CA SER A 192 -6.95 26.65 4.05
C SER A 192 -5.45 26.51 3.80
N ALA A 193 -4.60 27.14 4.62
CA ALA A 193 -3.14 27.03 4.52
C ALA A 193 -2.65 25.59 4.77
N THR A 194 -3.22 24.88 5.75
CA THR A 194 -2.86 23.48 6.04
C THR A 194 -3.35 22.57 4.93
N VAL A 195 -4.57 22.78 4.43
CA VAL A 195 -5.09 22.03 3.27
C VAL A 195 -4.17 22.21 2.06
N SER A 196 -3.80 23.46 1.77
CA SER A 196 -2.92 23.78 0.65
C SER A 196 -1.54 23.11 0.78
N ALA A 197 -0.93 23.18 1.97
CA ALA A 197 0.36 22.54 2.22
C ALA A 197 0.27 21.01 2.10
N ALA A 198 -0.85 20.41 2.52
CA ALA A 198 -1.08 18.99 2.39
C ALA A 198 -1.25 18.55 0.93
N MET A 199 -1.94 19.35 0.11
CA MET A 199 -2.07 19.11 -1.33
C MET A 199 -0.69 19.19 -2.02
N ASP A 200 0.12 20.20 -1.69
CA ASP A 200 1.48 20.32 -2.25
C ASP A 200 2.36 19.12 -1.86
N ALA A 201 2.26 18.67 -0.60
CA ALA A 201 3.06 17.57 -0.08
C ALA A 201 2.82 16.24 -0.81
N VAL A 202 1.68 16.10 -1.50
CA VAL A 202 1.33 14.91 -2.31
C VAL A 202 1.31 15.19 -3.82
N GLY A 203 1.75 16.37 -4.26
CA GLY A 203 1.72 16.76 -5.67
C GLY A 203 0.31 16.83 -6.26
N LEU A 204 -0.68 17.27 -5.48
CA LEU A 204 -2.05 17.48 -5.94
C LEU A 204 -2.25 18.96 -6.34
N ASP A 205 -2.70 19.20 -7.56
CA ASP A 205 -2.99 20.55 -8.04
C ASP A 205 -4.04 21.23 -7.15
N ARG A 206 -3.71 22.41 -6.61
CA ARG A 206 -4.58 23.22 -5.77
C ARG A 206 -5.87 23.64 -6.47
N SER A 207 -5.90 23.67 -7.82
CA SER A 207 -7.12 23.91 -8.59
C SER A 207 -8.23 22.87 -8.31
N LEU A 208 -7.85 21.69 -7.83
CA LEU A 208 -8.77 20.60 -7.47
C LEU A 208 -9.44 20.81 -6.10
N ALA A 209 -9.02 21.80 -5.30
CA ALA A 209 -9.49 21.98 -3.92
C ALA A 209 -11.02 22.11 -3.79
N ALA A 210 -11.66 22.80 -4.74
CA ALA A 210 -13.12 22.98 -4.78
C ALA A 210 -13.86 21.90 -5.59
N ARG A 211 -13.12 20.95 -6.19
CA ARG A 211 -13.68 19.94 -7.07
C ARG A 211 -14.34 18.83 -6.26
N ASP A 212 -15.39 18.26 -6.84
CA ASP A 212 -16.11 17.13 -6.25
C ASP A 212 -15.21 15.89 -6.24
N VAL A 213 -15.12 15.22 -5.08
CA VAL A 213 -14.28 14.02 -4.90
C VAL A 213 -14.69 12.90 -5.87
N ASP A 214 -15.96 12.82 -6.25
CA ASP A 214 -16.48 11.79 -7.17
C ASP A 214 -16.06 12.02 -8.63
N SER A 215 -15.52 13.20 -8.94
CA SER A 215 -15.03 13.54 -10.29
C SER A 215 -13.53 13.35 -10.47
N LEU A 216 -12.85 12.82 -9.45
CA LEU A 216 -11.41 12.58 -9.43
C LEU A 216 -11.06 11.23 -10.06
N SER A 217 -9.85 11.12 -10.63
CA SER A 217 -9.28 9.81 -10.96
C SER A 217 -8.92 9.03 -9.70
N GLY A 218 -8.74 7.71 -9.81
CA GLY A 218 -8.33 6.86 -8.68
C GLY A 218 -7.02 7.33 -8.02
N GLY A 219 -6.02 7.71 -8.82
CA GLY A 219 -4.77 8.28 -8.34
C GLY A 219 -4.94 9.63 -7.63
N GLN A 220 -5.84 10.49 -8.12
CA GLN A 220 -6.16 11.74 -7.43
C GLN A 220 -6.86 11.48 -6.09
N MET A 221 -7.83 10.56 -6.03
CA MET A 221 -8.48 10.16 -4.77
C MET A 221 -7.45 9.64 -3.75
N ARG A 222 -6.48 8.84 -4.20
CA ARG A 222 -5.37 8.35 -3.37
C ARG A 222 -4.57 9.50 -2.74
N ARG A 223 -4.20 10.49 -3.57
CA ARG A 223 -3.48 11.68 -3.11
C ARG A 223 -4.29 12.51 -2.12
N VAL A 224 -5.60 12.65 -2.32
CA VAL A 224 -6.49 13.34 -1.36
C VAL A 224 -6.48 12.65 0.00
N VAL A 225 -6.60 11.31 0.03
CA VAL A 225 -6.50 10.53 1.28
C VAL A 225 -5.15 10.75 1.96
N LEU A 226 -4.04 10.64 1.21
CA LEU A 226 -2.70 10.86 1.75
C LEU A 226 -2.53 12.29 2.28
N ALA A 227 -3.03 13.30 1.56
CA ALA A 227 -3.00 14.69 2.01
C ALA A 227 -3.72 14.86 3.35
N GLY A 228 -4.93 14.29 3.49
CA GLY A 228 -5.67 14.29 4.76
C GLY A 228 -4.89 13.65 5.91
N LEU A 229 -4.23 12.51 5.66
CA LEU A 229 -3.39 11.84 6.64
C LEU A 229 -2.17 12.68 7.04
N ILE A 230 -1.45 13.25 6.06
CA ILE A 230 -0.24 14.05 6.27
C ILE A 230 -0.56 15.36 6.99
N ALA A 231 -1.71 15.96 6.70
CA ALA A 231 -2.16 17.20 7.33
C ALA A 231 -2.26 17.09 8.87
N ARG A 232 -2.51 15.88 9.40
CA ARG A 232 -2.50 15.59 10.84
C ARG A 232 -1.12 15.54 11.47
N ARG A 233 -0.05 15.59 10.68
CA ARG A 233 1.36 15.39 11.09
C ARG A 233 1.57 14.10 11.89
N PRO A 234 1.24 12.93 11.31
CA PRO A 234 1.33 11.66 12.00
C PRO A 234 2.79 11.28 12.25
N ARG A 235 3.06 10.61 13.38
CA ARG A 235 4.39 10.04 13.69
C ARG A 235 4.65 8.73 12.92
N ILE A 236 3.56 8.07 12.53
CA ILE A 236 3.57 6.82 11.80
C ILE A 236 2.40 6.74 10.82
N LEU A 237 2.69 6.25 9.62
CA LEU A 237 1.71 5.90 8.60
C LEU A 237 1.71 4.38 8.40
N VAL A 238 0.51 3.81 8.30
CA VAL A 238 0.28 2.43 7.86
C VAL A 238 -0.52 2.49 6.57
N LEU A 239 0.01 1.93 5.50
CA LEU A 239 -0.55 2.07 4.16
C LEU A 239 -0.86 0.67 3.60
N ASP A 240 -2.14 0.36 3.42
CA ASP A 240 -2.58 -0.92 2.84
C ASP A 240 -2.71 -0.78 1.31
N GLU A 241 -1.80 -1.44 0.59
CA GLU A 241 -1.71 -1.48 -0.87
C GLU A 241 -1.71 -0.07 -1.52
N PRO A 242 -0.78 0.83 -1.14
CA PRO A 242 -0.80 2.24 -1.57
C PRO A 242 -0.51 2.45 -3.08
N LEU A 243 0.03 1.44 -3.76
CA LEU A 243 0.39 1.51 -5.18
C LEU A 243 -0.57 0.76 -6.11
N ALA A 244 -1.49 -0.04 -5.56
CA ALA A 244 -2.45 -0.80 -6.36
C ALA A 244 -3.28 0.10 -7.30
N GLY A 245 -3.45 -0.34 -8.55
CA GLY A 245 -4.25 0.36 -9.57
C GLY A 245 -3.68 1.71 -10.02
N LEU A 246 -2.40 2.01 -9.70
CA LEU A 246 -1.70 3.18 -10.24
C LEU A 246 -0.86 2.79 -11.46
N ASP A 247 -0.88 3.69 -12.44
CA ASP A 247 0.06 3.66 -13.56
C ASP A 247 1.49 3.93 -13.06
N PRO A 248 2.53 3.58 -13.84
CA PRO A 248 3.92 3.72 -13.41
C PRO A 248 4.29 5.14 -12.94
N PRO A 249 3.94 6.23 -13.66
CA PRO A 249 4.21 7.59 -13.18
C PRO A 249 3.49 7.89 -11.85
N GLY A 250 2.25 7.44 -11.70
CA GLY A 250 1.50 7.58 -10.46
C GLY A 250 2.15 6.83 -9.29
N ARG A 251 2.72 5.64 -9.53
CA ARG A 251 3.49 4.90 -8.52
C ARG A 251 4.74 5.66 -8.08
N ASP A 252 5.55 6.11 -9.03
CA ASP A 252 6.79 6.85 -8.77
C ASP A 252 6.52 8.13 -7.97
N ASP A 253 5.45 8.86 -8.32
CA ASP A 253 5.02 10.04 -7.59
C ASP A 253 4.67 9.71 -6.12
N ILE A 254 3.90 8.65 -5.88
CA ILE A 254 3.54 8.23 -4.52
C ILE A 254 4.78 7.76 -3.75
N ILE A 255 5.67 6.99 -4.38
CA ILE A 255 6.93 6.55 -3.78
C ILE A 255 7.77 7.76 -3.35
N GLY A 256 7.91 8.77 -4.21
CA GLY A 256 8.64 10.00 -3.91
C GLY A 256 8.05 10.76 -2.72
N VAL A 257 6.72 10.85 -2.63
CA VAL A 257 6.02 11.45 -1.48
C VAL A 257 6.34 10.70 -0.19
N LEU A 258 6.28 9.37 -0.21
CA LEU A 258 6.56 8.52 0.95
C LEU A 258 8.04 8.60 1.38
N ALA A 259 8.96 8.61 0.42
CA ALA A 259 10.39 8.78 0.67
C ALA A 259 10.67 10.16 1.33
N GLY A 260 10.08 11.24 0.81
CA GLY A 260 10.22 12.56 1.42
C GLY A 260 9.62 12.64 2.84
N LEU A 261 8.54 11.92 3.13
CA LEU A 261 8.01 11.81 4.50
C LEU A 261 8.97 11.05 5.42
N ARG A 262 9.61 9.99 4.92
CA ARG A 262 10.62 9.21 5.66
C ARG A 262 11.82 10.07 6.04
N GLU A 263 12.32 10.87 5.10
CA GLU A 263 13.42 11.82 5.32
C GLU A 263 13.08 12.86 6.41
N ARG A 264 11.80 13.24 6.52
CA ARG A 264 11.30 14.12 7.60
C ARG A 264 11.07 13.40 8.93
N GLY A 265 11.44 12.13 9.04
CA GLY A 265 11.37 11.34 10.28
C GLY A 265 10.03 10.64 10.52
N VAL A 266 9.09 10.67 9.57
CA VAL A 266 7.83 9.91 9.67
C VAL A 266 8.14 8.43 9.51
N SER A 267 7.63 7.59 10.43
CA SER A 267 7.76 6.13 10.32
C SER A 267 6.71 5.62 9.34
N ILE A 268 7.03 4.67 8.47
CA ILE A 268 6.09 4.17 7.47
C ILE A 268 6.05 2.65 7.51
N VAL A 269 4.86 2.08 7.56
CA VAL A 269 4.60 0.67 7.31
C VAL A 269 3.80 0.57 6.02
N VAL A 270 4.35 -0.08 5.01
CA VAL A 270 3.62 -0.38 3.77
C VAL A 270 3.24 -1.84 3.79
N ILE A 271 1.97 -2.14 3.61
CA ILE A 271 1.47 -3.47 3.32
C ILE A 271 1.27 -3.54 1.82
N SER A 272 1.93 -4.50 1.16
CA SER A 272 1.86 -4.66 -0.28
C SER A 272 2.14 -6.12 -0.62
N HIS A 273 1.73 -6.54 -1.80
CA HIS A 273 2.23 -7.78 -2.41
C HIS A 273 3.25 -7.50 -3.53
N ASP A 274 3.50 -6.23 -3.83
CA ASP A 274 4.47 -5.73 -4.79
C ASP A 274 5.64 -5.04 -4.07
N VAL A 275 6.85 -5.33 -4.52
CA VAL A 275 8.12 -4.83 -3.99
C VAL A 275 8.71 -3.70 -4.85
N ASP A 276 8.20 -3.50 -6.07
CA ASP A 276 8.81 -2.61 -7.04
C ASP A 276 8.88 -1.17 -6.53
N GLY A 277 10.10 -0.64 -6.45
CA GLY A 277 10.40 0.72 -5.98
C GLY A 277 10.25 0.94 -4.48
N MET A 278 9.84 -0.06 -3.70
CA MET A 278 9.66 0.06 -2.24
C MET A 278 10.97 0.21 -1.47
N ASP A 279 12.10 -0.19 -2.03
CA ASP A 279 13.42 -0.03 -1.39
C ASP A 279 13.78 1.45 -1.12
N ALA A 280 13.20 2.39 -1.88
CA ALA A 280 13.36 3.82 -1.65
C ALA A 280 12.66 4.31 -0.36
N VAL A 281 11.72 3.54 0.17
CA VAL A 281 10.87 3.90 1.32
C VAL A 281 11.12 2.96 2.50
N CYS A 282 11.26 1.66 2.23
CA CYS A 282 11.29 0.60 3.22
C CYS A 282 12.66 -0.07 3.22
N SER A 283 13.37 0.04 4.34
CA SER A 283 14.68 -0.58 4.53
C SER A 283 14.60 -1.93 5.26
N ARG A 284 13.40 -2.35 5.65
CA ARG A 284 13.14 -3.67 6.24
C ARG A 284 11.92 -4.28 5.62
N THR A 285 11.99 -5.58 5.33
CA THR A 285 10.90 -6.36 4.76
C THR A 285 10.54 -7.49 5.70
N ILE A 286 9.25 -7.59 6.03
CA ILE A 286 8.64 -8.65 6.82
C ILE A 286 7.71 -9.42 5.91
N THR A 287 7.90 -10.73 5.76
CA THR A 287 6.99 -11.58 4.98
C THR A 287 6.07 -12.34 5.92
N MET A 288 4.77 -12.35 5.59
CA MET A 288 3.72 -13.03 6.33
C MET A 288 3.07 -14.15 5.51
N ALA A 289 2.84 -15.28 6.16
CA ALA A 289 2.04 -16.38 5.65
C ALA A 289 1.21 -17.00 6.79
N ASP A 290 -0.05 -17.32 6.52
CA ASP A 290 -0.96 -17.98 7.48
C ASP A 290 -1.00 -17.35 8.89
N GLY A 291 -0.93 -16.01 8.96
CA GLY A 291 -0.95 -15.26 10.21
C GLY A 291 0.37 -15.29 11.01
N HIS A 292 1.45 -15.83 10.42
CA HIS A 292 2.79 -15.87 11.00
C HIS A 292 3.75 -14.96 10.22
N ILE A 293 4.80 -14.48 10.88
CA ILE A 293 5.97 -13.93 10.21
C ILE A 293 6.86 -15.10 9.79
N VAL A 294 7.14 -15.22 8.50
CA VAL A 294 8.02 -16.27 7.94
C VAL A 294 9.42 -15.76 7.63
N SER A 295 9.57 -14.45 7.39
CA SER A 295 10.89 -13.83 7.25
C SER A 295 10.85 -12.37 7.69
N ASP A 296 12.01 -11.88 8.13
CA ASP A 296 12.24 -10.51 8.57
C ASP A 296 13.68 -10.13 8.23
N SER A 297 13.84 -9.26 7.24
CA SER A 297 15.14 -8.94 6.63
C SER A 297 15.34 -7.43 6.48
N ILE A 298 16.53 -6.94 6.78
CA ILE A 298 16.92 -5.54 6.62
C ILE A 298 17.76 -5.40 5.34
N HIS A 299 17.34 -4.50 4.46
CA HIS A 299 18.02 -4.15 3.22
C HIS A 299 19.13 -3.14 3.55
N GLY A 300 20.38 -3.45 3.17
CA GLY A 300 21.53 -2.54 3.37
C GLY A 300 22.62 -3.03 4.34
N SER A 301 22.56 -4.26 4.84
CA SER A 301 23.74 -4.89 5.47
C SER A 301 24.57 -5.61 4.42
N VAL A 302 25.49 -4.87 3.79
CA VAL A 302 26.65 -5.51 3.14
C VAL A 302 27.45 -6.14 4.29
N HIS A 303 27.35 -7.46 4.44
CA HIS A 303 28.28 -8.19 5.28
C HIS A 303 29.69 -7.96 4.72
N SER A 304 30.51 -7.33 5.55
CA SER A 304 31.96 -7.19 5.42
C SER A 304 32.67 -8.52 5.17
#